data_AF-A0AAD3CZB4-F1
#
_entry.id   AF-A0AAD3CZB4-F1
#
_cell.length_a   1.000
_cell.length_b   1.000
_cell.length_c   1.000
_cell.angle_alpha   90.00
_cell.angle_beta   90.00
_cell.angle_gamma   90.00
#
_symmetry.space_group_name_H-M   'P 1'
#
loop_
_entity.id
_entity.type
_entity.pdbx_description
1 polymer ?
#
loop_
_entity_poly.entity_id
_entity_poly.type
_entity_poly.pdbx_seq_one_letter_code
_entity_poly.pdbx_strand_id
1 'polypeptide(L)'
;MNNLVTNSRRLLRRANTARFLSSKTISPGKLAHQKRIELEAKNAEAAKSETMLDTRLSHAGLSLNNDVHSKSMNEPLAPAIQLETTYTRPPSGDYFNEEDGGRGLIYSRMGNPTRTLLEDTMKMLELSSNDVDILENCKSCAFSSGMAAVAAILLALPQPLHIIIPDDIYHGFPSQLKAMFLQRGVTYSSIDMTDVDNILSEVNRFNVDEILVWMESPSNPGCKVTEIEKVCKSLESMKTSKSVTTVVDSTWAPPTVTQPLLLGADVVLHSGTKYLGGHSDVLNGITTTSPFTEKGRVLGESIATIQKTLGSTASPFDCWLTLRGLRTLHLRVERQNKSALKIANFLTNVEAVEKVHYPGLKSHPQHDIACRQMKSGFGGMLSFEMKDEATAMAVAGAVKLIIRATSLGGTETLIEHRASIEPEDGRVSPDGLLRMSVGLENPDDLIKDLDIAIKIACEVTSI
;
A
#
# COMPACT_ATOMS: atom_id res chain seq x y z
N MET A 1 -58.85 48.70 -29.12
CA MET A 1 -58.74 47.23 -28.90
C MET A 1 -57.96 46.66 -30.09
N ASN A 2 -56.67 46.94 -30.23
CA ASN A 2 -55.52 46.23 -29.69
C ASN A 2 -55.53 44.69 -29.84
N ASN A 3 -54.55 44.22 -30.62
CA ASN A 3 -53.92 42.89 -30.64
C ASN A 3 -54.45 41.79 -31.57
N LEU A 4 -54.43 42.04 -32.88
CA LEU A 4 -54.53 40.97 -33.92
C LEU A 4 -53.46 41.02 -35.01
N VAL A 5 -52.29 41.64 -34.76
CA VAL A 5 -51.19 41.71 -35.75
C VAL A 5 -49.84 41.36 -35.14
N THR A 6 -49.60 40.10 -34.77
CA THR A 6 -48.23 39.62 -34.46
C THR A 6 -47.94 38.14 -34.73
N ASN A 7 -48.88 37.33 -35.26
CA ASN A 7 -48.64 35.89 -35.47
C ASN A 7 -48.16 35.47 -36.88
N SER A 8 -48.13 36.37 -37.86
CA SER A 8 -47.78 36.01 -39.24
C SER A 8 -46.31 36.27 -39.61
N ARG A 9 -45.52 36.93 -38.75
CA ARG A 9 -44.08 37.21 -38.98
C ARG A 9 -43.11 36.23 -38.31
N ARG A 10 -43.58 35.34 -37.43
CA ARG A 10 -42.73 34.34 -36.74
C ARG A 10 -42.53 33.03 -37.51
N LEU A 11 -43.44 32.68 -38.43
CA LEU A 11 -43.32 31.46 -39.24
C LEU A 11 -42.41 31.64 -40.48
N LEU A 12 -42.38 32.83 -41.09
CA LEU A 12 -41.49 33.13 -42.23
C LEU A 12 -40.02 33.36 -41.84
N ARG A 13 -39.74 33.67 -40.56
CA ARG A 13 -38.37 33.73 -40.03
C ARG A 13 -37.78 32.39 -39.62
N ARG A 14 -38.55 31.28 -39.64
CA ARG A 14 -38.01 29.92 -39.43
C ARG A 14 -37.70 29.20 -40.74
N ALA A 15 -38.33 29.58 -41.86
CA ALA A 15 -38.05 29.00 -43.16
C ALA A 15 -36.78 29.56 -43.84
N ASN A 16 -36.39 30.81 -43.54
CA ASN A 16 -35.21 31.44 -44.14
C ASN A 16 -33.91 31.34 -43.32
N THR A 17 -33.95 30.89 -42.06
CA THR A 17 -32.74 30.52 -41.31
C THR A 17 -32.31 29.07 -41.57
N ALA A 18 -33.16 28.27 -42.22
CA ALA A 18 -32.83 26.91 -42.64
C ALA A 18 -31.98 26.84 -43.92
N ARG A 19 -31.69 27.97 -44.58
CA ARG A 19 -30.84 28.04 -45.79
C ARG A 19 -29.48 28.73 -45.59
N PHE A 20 -29.13 29.10 -44.36
CA PHE A 20 -27.79 29.60 -44.00
C PHE A 20 -26.97 28.60 -43.17
N LEU A 21 -27.35 27.32 -43.19
CA LEU A 21 -26.44 26.21 -42.86
C LEU A 21 -25.73 25.76 -44.13
N SER A 22 -25.09 26.70 -44.83
CA SER A 22 -24.10 26.36 -45.86
C SER A 22 -22.97 25.61 -45.18
N SER A 23 -22.76 24.35 -45.57
CA SER A 23 -21.52 23.59 -45.45
C SER A 23 -20.58 24.12 -44.34
N LYS A 24 -20.85 23.80 -43.07
CA LYS A 24 -19.81 23.93 -42.05
C LYS A 24 -18.69 23.00 -42.49
N THR A 25 -17.66 23.56 -43.14
CA THR A 25 -16.39 22.89 -43.37
C THR A 25 -16.00 22.28 -42.04
N ILE A 26 -16.05 20.95 -41.96
CA ILE A 26 -15.62 20.20 -40.80
C ILE A 26 -14.19 20.68 -40.52
N SER A 27 -13.97 21.27 -39.33
CA SER A 27 -12.64 21.75 -38.98
C SER A 27 -11.62 20.62 -39.17
N PRO A 28 -10.39 20.89 -39.64
CA PRO A 28 -9.38 19.86 -39.86
C PRO A 28 -9.23 18.88 -38.68
N GLY A 29 -9.31 19.37 -37.44
CA GLY A 29 -9.29 18.53 -36.23
C GLY A 29 -10.46 17.56 -36.09
N LYS A 30 -11.69 17.96 -36.45
CA LYS A 30 -12.87 17.07 -36.41
C LYS A 30 -12.81 15.99 -37.50
N LEU A 31 -12.30 16.34 -38.69
CA LEU A 31 -12.11 15.39 -39.78
C LEU A 31 -10.99 14.38 -39.44
N ALA A 32 -9.89 14.87 -38.85
CA ALA A 32 -8.82 14.02 -38.34
C ALA A 32 -9.30 13.09 -37.22
N HIS A 33 -10.12 13.59 -36.28
CA HIS A 33 -10.71 12.79 -35.21
C HIS A 33 -11.59 11.65 -35.73
N GLN A 34 -12.45 11.90 -36.73
CA GLN A 34 -13.27 10.84 -37.34
C GLN A 34 -12.39 9.76 -37.99
N LYS A 35 -11.40 10.14 -38.79
CA LYS A 35 -10.45 9.20 -39.40
C LYS A 35 -9.65 8.42 -38.36
N ARG A 36 -9.29 9.07 -37.25
CA ARG A 36 -8.58 8.44 -36.13
C ARG A 36 -9.43 7.35 -35.49
N ILE A 37 -10.70 7.63 -35.15
CA ILE A 37 -11.61 6.62 -34.58
C ILE A 37 -11.74 5.39 -35.49
N GLU A 38 -11.88 5.61 -36.80
CA GLU A 38 -11.96 4.51 -37.78
C GLU A 38 -10.68 3.65 -37.84
N LEU A 39 -9.50 4.27 -37.66
CA LEU A 39 -8.22 3.57 -37.62
C LEU A 39 -7.97 2.88 -36.26
N GLU A 40 -8.34 3.52 -35.15
CA GLU A 40 -8.28 2.95 -33.80
C GLU A 40 -9.15 1.69 -33.71
N ALA A 41 -10.38 1.73 -34.23
CA ALA A 41 -11.26 0.56 -34.29
C ALA A 41 -10.67 -0.61 -35.10
N LYS A 42 -9.92 -0.33 -36.18
CA LYS A 42 -9.23 -1.35 -36.98
C LYS A 42 -7.99 -1.93 -36.30
N ASN A 43 -7.38 -1.19 -35.38
CA ASN A 43 -6.14 -1.56 -34.69
C ASN A 43 -6.35 -1.94 -33.21
N ALA A 44 -7.59 -1.99 -32.73
CA ALA A 44 -7.92 -2.22 -31.32
C ALA A 44 -7.36 -3.54 -30.77
N GLU A 45 -7.21 -4.56 -31.62
CA GLU A 45 -6.59 -5.84 -31.26
C GLU A 45 -5.06 -5.75 -31.07
N ALA A 46 -4.38 -4.83 -31.77
CA ALA A 46 -2.94 -4.63 -31.67
C ALA A 46 -2.51 -3.77 -30.46
N ALA A 47 -3.46 -3.10 -29.79
CA ALA A 47 -3.20 -2.16 -28.69
C ALA A 47 -3.35 -2.79 -27.29
N LYS A 48 -3.73 -4.07 -27.18
CA LYS A 48 -3.80 -4.80 -25.90
C LYS A 48 -2.39 -5.20 -25.45
N SER A 49 -1.57 -4.23 -25.03
CA SER A 49 -0.34 -4.52 -24.29
C SER A 49 -0.59 -4.43 -22.79
N GLU A 50 0.06 -5.31 -22.04
CA GLU A 50 0.09 -5.21 -20.58
C GLU A 50 0.80 -3.91 -20.17
N THR A 51 0.19 -3.11 -19.30
CA THR A 51 0.78 -1.85 -18.85
C THR A 51 1.76 -2.10 -17.71
N MET A 52 2.95 -1.52 -17.80
CA MET A 52 3.97 -1.62 -16.75
C MET A 52 3.54 -0.91 -15.45
N LEU A 53 4.12 -1.31 -14.32
CA LEU A 53 3.73 -0.83 -12.99
C LEU A 53 3.94 0.67 -12.79
N ASP A 54 5.03 1.23 -13.32
CA ASP A 54 5.33 2.67 -13.31
C ASP A 54 4.24 3.50 -14.03
N THR A 55 3.72 2.98 -15.14
CA THR A 55 2.59 3.56 -15.87
C THR A 55 1.33 3.52 -15.02
N ARG A 56 1.03 2.38 -14.37
CA ARG A 56 -0.12 2.28 -13.46
C ARG A 56 -0.04 3.27 -12.31
N LEU A 57 1.13 3.42 -11.71
CA LEU A 57 1.37 4.39 -10.64
C LEU A 57 1.17 5.82 -11.13
N SER A 58 1.71 6.18 -12.30
CA SER A 58 1.55 7.52 -12.88
C SER A 58 0.08 7.89 -13.14
N HIS A 59 -0.75 6.88 -13.42
CA HIS A 59 -2.18 6.98 -13.61
C HIS A 59 -3.00 6.64 -12.36
N ALA A 60 -2.40 6.53 -11.17
CA ALA A 60 -3.11 6.21 -9.93
C ALA A 60 -4.34 7.12 -9.72
N GLY A 61 -5.49 6.50 -9.48
CA GLY A 61 -6.80 7.15 -9.37
C GLY A 61 -7.46 7.53 -10.71
N LEU A 62 -6.87 7.16 -11.85
CA LEU A 62 -7.44 7.34 -13.19
C LEU A 62 -7.72 5.98 -13.82
N SER A 63 -8.77 5.90 -14.64
CA SER A 63 -9.06 4.69 -15.41
C SER A 63 -8.06 4.53 -16.54
N LEU A 64 -7.37 3.38 -16.58
CA LEU A 64 -6.47 2.98 -17.67
C LEU A 64 -7.20 2.28 -18.82
N ASN A 65 -8.42 1.79 -18.57
CA ASN A 65 -9.21 1.00 -19.52
C ASN A 65 -10.20 1.87 -20.32
N ASN A 66 -10.37 3.13 -19.96
CA ASN A 66 -11.16 4.06 -20.74
C ASN A 66 -10.26 4.68 -21.81
N ASP A 67 -10.67 4.57 -23.07
CA ASP A 67 -10.16 5.41 -24.15
C ASP A 67 -10.44 6.87 -23.79
N VAL A 68 -9.49 7.47 -23.08
CA VAL A 68 -9.52 8.84 -22.54
C VAL A 68 -9.82 9.84 -23.66
N HIS A 69 -9.57 9.47 -24.91
CA HIS A 69 -9.80 10.32 -26.07
C HIS A 69 -11.16 10.14 -26.76
N SER A 70 -11.86 9.01 -26.61
CA SER A 70 -13.19 8.83 -27.23
C SER A 70 -14.36 9.22 -26.34
N LYS A 71 -14.17 9.26 -25.01
CA LYS A 71 -15.22 9.64 -24.04
C LYS A 71 -15.01 10.97 -23.31
N SER A 72 -13.84 11.61 -23.46
CA SER A 72 -13.53 12.86 -22.73
C SER A 72 -14.49 14.00 -23.06
N MET A 73 -15.22 14.46 -22.04
CA MET A 73 -16.08 15.65 -22.06
C MET A 73 -15.47 16.79 -21.23
N ASN A 74 -14.18 17.11 -21.41
CA ASN A 74 -13.45 18.07 -20.56
C ASN A 74 -13.41 17.68 -19.08
N GLU A 75 -13.12 16.40 -18.81
CA GLU A 75 -12.98 15.88 -17.45
C GLU A 75 -11.71 16.38 -16.75
N PRO A 76 -11.69 16.50 -15.41
CA PRO A 76 -10.49 16.89 -14.67
C PRO A 76 -9.41 15.81 -14.73
N LEU A 77 -8.15 16.21 -14.88
CA LEU A 77 -6.99 15.29 -14.91
C LEU A 77 -6.64 14.70 -13.54
N ALA A 78 -7.00 15.39 -12.46
CA ALA A 78 -6.88 14.89 -11.10
C ALA A 78 -8.26 14.44 -10.61
N PRO A 79 -8.37 13.29 -9.93
CA PRO A 79 -9.62 12.86 -9.34
C PRO A 79 -10.15 13.91 -8.37
N ALA A 80 -11.47 14.11 -8.39
CA ALA A 80 -12.15 14.99 -7.45
C ALA A 80 -12.12 14.38 -6.03
N ILE A 81 -12.07 15.27 -5.03
CA ILE A 81 -12.24 14.90 -3.62
C ILE A 81 -13.73 15.00 -3.31
N GLN A 82 -14.38 13.87 -3.04
CA GLN A 82 -15.79 13.83 -2.68
C GLN A 82 -15.95 13.74 -1.18
N LEU A 83 -16.32 14.86 -0.56
CA LEU A 83 -16.46 15.02 0.89
C LEU A 83 -17.89 14.78 1.38
N GLU A 84 -18.83 14.64 0.44
CA GLU A 84 -20.24 14.47 0.73
C GLU A 84 -20.47 13.21 1.57
N THR A 85 -21.28 13.35 2.62
CA THR A 85 -21.57 12.25 3.55
C THR A 85 -22.75 11.39 3.10
N THR A 86 -23.66 11.96 2.31
CA THR A 86 -24.93 11.36 1.90
C THR A 86 -25.24 11.69 0.45
N TYR A 87 -26.02 10.82 -0.20
CA TYR A 87 -26.36 10.95 -1.62
C TYR A 87 -27.87 11.02 -1.81
N THR A 88 -28.31 11.69 -2.87
CA THR A 88 -29.74 11.83 -3.21
C THR A 88 -30.34 10.49 -3.63
N ARG A 89 -31.63 10.29 -3.35
CA ARG A 89 -32.36 9.08 -3.72
C ARG A 89 -33.20 9.30 -4.98
N PRO A 90 -33.28 8.32 -5.89
CA PRO A 90 -34.22 8.37 -7.00
C PRO A 90 -35.69 8.36 -6.52
N PRO A 91 -36.65 8.85 -7.33
CA PRO A 91 -38.08 8.81 -6.99
C PRO A 91 -38.64 7.40 -6.74
N SER A 92 -38.00 6.33 -7.24
CA SER A 92 -38.33 4.94 -6.94
C SER A 92 -38.19 4.60 -5.45
N GLY A 93 -37.40 5.37 -4.70
CA GLY A 93 -37.20 5.16 -3.26
C GLY A 93 -36.29 3.98 -2.93
N ASP A 94 -35.75 3.27 -3.92
CA ASP A 94 -34.59 2.41 -3.74
C ASP A 94 -33.29 3.23 -3.88
N TYR A 95 -32.14 2.59 -3.67
CA TYR A 95 -30.84 3.16 -3.99
C TYR A 95 -30.27 2.49 -5.24
N PHE A 96 -31.11 1.97 -6.14
CA PHE A 96 -30.62 1.26 -7.31
C PHE A 96 -30.14 2.27 -8.35
N ASN A 97 -28.96 2.04 -8.92
CA ASN A 97 -28.46 2.77 -10.08
C ASN A 97 -28.20 1.77 -11.21
N GLU A 98 -29.02 1.83 -12.26
CA GLU A 98 -28.88 0.97 -13.45
C GLU A 98 -27.54 1.20 -14.18
N GLU A 99 -27.01 2.43 -14.17
CA GLU A 99 -25.73 2.74 -14.82
C GLU A 99 -24.53 2.12 -14.09
N ASP A 100 -24.64 1.91 -12.76
CA ASP A 100 -23.59 1.31 -11.92
C ASP A 100 -23.80 -0.22 -11.73
N GLY A 101 -24.83 -0.82 -12.36
CA GLY A 101 -25.10 -2.26 -12.27
C GLY A 101 -25.49 -2.76 -10.86
N GLY A 102 -25.96 -1.88 -9.95
CA GLY A 102 -26.18 -2.27 -8.55
C GLY A 102 -26.83 -1.22 -7.65
N ARG A 103 -26.64 -1.37 -6.32
CA ARG A 103 -27.02 -0.34 -5.34
C ARG A 103 -26.03 0.82 -5.45
N GLY A 104 -26.49 1.96 -5.95
CA GLY A 104 -25.78 3.23 -5.95
C GLY A 104 -25.41 3.71 -4.54
N LEU A 105 -24.61 4.78 -4.49
CA LEU A 105 -24.06 5.32 -3.25
C LEU A 105 -25.17 5.76 -2.28
N ILE A 106 -25.00 5.40 -1.00
CA ILE A 106 -25.99 5.66 0.06
C ILE A 106 -25.42 6.64 1.08
N TYR A 107 -24.28 6.28 1.67
CA TYR A 107 -23.67 6.99 2.77
C TYR A 107 -22.16 6.77 2.72
N SER A 108 -21.37 7.82 2.95
CA SER A 108 -19.90 7.84 2.69
C SER A 108 -19.12 6.77 3.44
N ARG A 109 -19.56 6.41 4.67
CA ARG A 109 -18.99 5.27 5.41
C ARG A 109 -19.16 3.96 4.63
N MET A 110 -20.31 3.72 4.00
CA MET A 110 -20.59 2.49 3.25
C MET A 110 -19.88 2.45 1.89
N GLY A 111 -19.67 3.61 1.27
CA GLY A 111 -18.97 3.76 -0.01
C GLY A 111 -18.77 5.24 -0.36
N ASN A 112 -17.60 5.57 -0.90
CA ASN A 112 -17.21 6.92 -1.29
C ASN A 112 -16.34 6.84 -2.56
N PRO A 113 -16.63 7.61 -3.62
CA PRO A 113 -15.90 7.49 -4.88
C PRO A 113 -14.40 7.73 -4.79
N THR A 114 -13.93 8.71 -3.99
CA THR A 114 -12.49 8.94 -3.81
C THR A 114 -11.82 7.75 -3.10
N ARG A 115 -12.49 7.13 -2.13
CA ARG A 115 -12.00 5.91 -1.46
C ARG A 115 -11.99 4.71 -2.40
N THR A 116 -13.06 4.51 -3.16
CA THR A 116 -13.16 3.44 -4.16
C THR A 116 -12.05 3.55 -5.20
N LEU A 117 -11.71 4.77 -5.65
CA LEU A 117 -10.58 4.98 -6.55
C LEU A 117 -9.24 4.53 -5.95
N LEU A 118 -9.01 4.78 -4.65
CA LEU A 118 -7.81 4.28 -3.97
C LEU A 118 -7.84 2.76 -3.87
N GLU A 119 -8.94 2.18 -3.43
CA GLU A 119 -9.11 0.72 -3.30
C GLU A 119 -8.88 0.00 -4.63
N ASP A 120 -9.49 0.47 -5.73
CA ASP A 120 -9.29 -0.10 -7.06
C ASP A 120 -7.86 0.11 -7.58
N THR A 121 -7.25 1.26 -7.32
CA THR A 121 -5.83 1.49 -7.63
C THR A 121 -4.96 0.46 -6.93
N MET A 122 -5.21 0.19 -5.65
CA MET A 122 -4.42 -0.77 -4.89
C MET A 122 -4.57 -2.20 -5.41
N LYS A 123 -5.77 -2.64 -5.83
CA LYS A 123 -5.94 -3.95 -6.48
C LYS A 123 -5.04 -4.08 -7.72
N MET A 124 -5.03 -3.07 -8.59
CA MET A 124 -4.19 -3.06 -9.79
C MET A 124 -2.69 -3.12 -9.45
N LEU A 125 -2.27 -2.41 -8.41
CA LEU A 125 -0.88 -2.35 -7.99
C LEU A 125 -0.41 -3.65 -7.33
N GLU A 126 -1.20 -4.28 -6.46
CA GLU A 126 -0.82 -5.53 -5.80
C GLU A 126 -0.75 -6.72 -6.76
N LEU A 127 -1.58 -6.71 -7.80
CA LEU A 127 -1.70 -7.81 -8.75
C LEU A 127 -0.89 -7.58 -10.03
N SER A 128 -0.30 -6.39 -10.21
CA SER A 128 0.33 -6.01 -11.48
C SER A 128 -0.60 -6.31 -12.67
N SER A 129 -1.91 -6.05 -12.55
CA SER A 129 -2.89 -6.38 -13.58
C SER A 129 -3.96 -5.29 -13.75
N ASN A 130 -4.46 -5.13 -14.98
CA ASN A 130 -5.66 -4.33 -15.30
C ASN A 130 -6.81 -5.24 -15.78
N ASP A 131 -6.65 -6.55 -15.66
CA ASP A 131 -7.65 -7.54 -16.07
C ASP A 131 -8.87 -7.44 -15.15
N VAL A 132 -10.00 -7.06 -15.74
CA VAL A 132 -11.25 -6.82 -15.01
C VAL A 132 -11.72 -8.08 -14.28
N ASP A 133 -11.56 -9.26 -14.89
CA ASP A 133 -12.05 -10.52 -14.32
C ASP A 133 -11.24 -10.91 -13.07
N ILE A 134 -9.95 -10.60 -13.06
CA ILE A 134 -9.07 -10.81 -11.90
C ILE A 134 -9.41 -9.78 -10.81
N LEU A 135 -9.57 -8.51 -11.18
CA LEU A 135 -9.78 -7.41 -10.24
C LEU A 135 -11.17 -7.42 -9.59
N GLU A 136 -12.20 -7.95 -10.27
CA GLU A 136 -13.56 -8.08 -9.71
C GLU A 136 -13.58 -9.06 -8.51
N ASN A 137 -12.77 -10.11 -8.59
CA ASN A 137 -12.61 -11.12 -7.53
C ASN A 137 -11.63 -10.69 -6.42
N CYS A 138 -11.04 -9.51 -6.53
CA CYS A 138 -10.12 -8.95 -5.55
C CYS A 138 -10.82 -7.87 -4.73
N LYS A 139 -10.66 -7.88 -3.41
CA LYS A 139 -11.12 -6.78 -2.54
C LYS A 139 -9.93 -6.01 -2.02
N SER A 140 -10.02 -4.68 -2.09
CA SER A 140 -9.14 -3.80 -1.34
C SER A 140 -9.99 -2.89 -0.47
N CYS A 141 -9.54 -2.62 0.76
CA CYS A 141 -10.26 -1.81 1.74
C CYS A 141 -9.31 -0.79 2.37
N ALA A 142 -9.67 0.49 2.30
CA ALA A 142 -8.91 1.58 2.90
C ALA A 142 -9.49 1.98 4.28
N PHE A 143 -8.61 2.08 5.27
CA PHE A 143 -8.91 2.28 6.68
C PHE A 143 -8.22 3.54 7.21
N SER A 144 -8.70 4.06 8.34
CA SER A 144 -8.16 5.26 8.99
C SER A 144 -6.71 5.13 9.47
N SER A 145 -6.17 3.90 9.58
CA SER A 145 -4.76 3.63 9.90
C SER A 145 -4.40 2.17 9.61
N GLY A 146 -3.10 1.86 9.56
CA GLY A 146 -2.63 0.47 9.51
C GLY A 146 -3.19 -0.39 10.65
N MET A 147 -3.28 0.15 11.87
CA MET A 147 -3.84 -0.59 13.02
C MET A 147 -5.34 -0.86 12.90
N ALA A 148 -6.09 -0.01 12.20
CA ALA A 148 -7.48 -0.26 11.89
C ALA A 148 -7.64 -1.37 10.83
N ALA A 149 -6.73 -1.44 9.86
CA ALA A 149 -6.66 -2.53 8.89
C ALA A 149 -6.32 -3.87 9.58
N VAL A 150 -5.33 -3.89 10.48
CA VAL A 150 -5.00 -5.07 11.31
C VAL A 150 -6.23 -5.55 12.08
N ALA A 151 -6.93 -4.64 12.78
CA ALA A 151 -8.12 -4.99 13.54
C ALA A 151 -9.23 -5.58 12.64
N ALA A 152 -9.40 -5.06 11.42
CA ALA A 152 -10.38 -5.59 10.48
C ALA A 152 -10.05 -7.01 10.01
N ILE A 153 -8.77 -7.32 9.76
CA ILE A 153 -8.33 -8.69 9.44
C ILE A 153 -8.63 -9.64 10.59
N LEU A 154 -8.27 -9.27 11.82
CA LEU A 154 -8.48 -10.13 12.98
C LEU A 154 -9.96 -10.38 13.29
N LEU A 155 -10.81 -9.38 13.07
CA LEU A 155 -12.26 -9.50 13.25
C LEU A 155 -12.95 -10.27 12.11
N ALA A 156 -12.30 -10.38 10.94
CA ALA A 156 -12.80 -11.16 9.81
C ALA A 156 -12.60 -12.66 10.00
N LEU A 157 -11.70 -13.06 10.90
CA LEU A 157 -11.38 -14.45 11.17
C LEU A 157 -12.26 -15.05 12.28
N PRO A 158 -12.71 -16.31 12.10
CA PRO A 158 -13.38 -17.07 13.16
C PRO A 158 -12.50 -17.26 14.41
N GLN A 159 -13.17 -17.45 15.55
CA GLN A 159 -12.55 -17.70 16.86
C GLN A 159 -12.96 -19.09 17.36
N PRO A 160 -12.10 -19.80 18.13
CA PRO A 160 -10.80 -19.38 18.65
C PRO A 160 -9.71 -19.31 17.56
N LEU A 161 -8.81 -18.33 17.68
CA LEU A 161 -7.75 -18.07 16.71
C LEU A 161 -6.37 -18.18 17.37
N HIS A 162 -5.42 -18.85 16.71
CA HIS A 162 -4.00 -18.73 17.05
C HIS A 162 -3.24 -17.97 15.96
N ILE A 163 -2.44 -16.98 16.34
CA ILE A 163 -1.66 -16.15 15.42
C ILE A 163 -0.17 -16.45 15.59
N ILE A 164 0.49 -16.78 14.50
CA ILE A 164 1.94 -16.94 14.46
C ILE A 164 2.50 -15.66 13.84
N ILE A 165 3.40 -14.97 14.56
CA ILE A 165 4.01 -13.69 14.14
C ILE A 165 5.55 -13.82 14.15
N PRO A 166 6.29 -12.96 13.42
CA PRO A 166 7.75 -12.89 13.51
C PRO A 166 8.20 -12.54 14.93
N ASP A 167 9.40 -12.97 15.30
CA ASP A 167 10.06 -12.62 16.56
C ASP A 167 10.55 -11.16 16.60
N ASP A 168 10.62 -10.49 15.44
CA ASP A 168 11.04 -9.10 15.26
C ASP A 168 10.02 -8.29 14.43
N ILE A 169 8.78 -8.26 14.91
CA ILE A 169 7.65 -7.57 14.26
C ILE A 169 7.44 -6.14 14.80
N TYR A 170 6.74 -5.30 14.04
CA TYR A 170 6.22 -4.03 14.54
C TYR A 170 5.47 -4.17 15.88
N HIS A 171 6.09 -3.67 16.96
CA HIS A 171 5.62 -3.82 18.35
C HIS A 171 4.15 -3.39 18.59
N GLY A 172 3.63 -2.47 17.78
CA GLY A 172 2.23 -2.04 17.88
C GLY A 172 1.22 -3.17 17.65
N PHE A 173 1.58 -4.21 16.88
CA PHE A 173 0.71 -5.36 16.65
C PHE A 173 0.58 -6.26 17.90
N PRO A 174 1.67 -6.77 18.51
CA PRO A 174 1.58 -7.43 19.82
C PRO A 174 0.89 -6.59 20.89
N SER A 175 1.14 -5.27 20.94
CA SER A 175 0.45 -4.37 21.88
C SER A 175 -1.07 -4.36 21.65
N GLN A 176 -1.53 -4.33 20.39
CA GLN A 176 -2.96 -4.41 20.08
C GLN A 176 -3.55 -5.77 20.46
N LEU A 177 -2.83 -6.87 20.22
CA LEU A 177 -3.26 -8.21 20.62
C LEU A 177 -3.47 -8.30 22.13
N LYS A 178 -2.46 -7.88 22.91
CA LYS A 178 -2.51 -7.82 24.39
C LYS A 178 -3.69 -6.97 24.88
N ALA A 179 -3.85 -5.77 24.30
CA ALA A 179 -4.87 -4.82 24.75
C ALA A 179 -6.30 -5.28 24.43
N MET A 180 -6.53 -5.96 23.30
CA MET A 180 -7.89 -6.14 22.77
C MET A 180 -8.31 -7.57 22.46
N PHE A 181 -7.40 -8.43 22.05
CA PHE A 181 -7.75 -9.72 21.44
C PHE A 181 -7.47 -10.94 22.33
N LEU A 182 -6.49 -10.87 23.24
CA LEU A 182 -6.23 -11.99 24.17
C LEU A 182 -7.46 -12.38 25.01
N GLN A 183 -8.20 -11.37 25.50
CA GLN A 183 -9.45 -11.57 26.24
C GLN A 183 -10.64 -12.07 25.38
N ARG A 184 -10.44 -12.20 24.06
CA ARG A 184 -11.47 -12.62 23.08
C ARG A 184 -11.17 -13.99 22.47
N GLY A 185 -10.32 -14.79 23.12
CA GLY A 185 -9.98 -16.14 22.65
C GLY A 185 -8.92 -16.18 21.55
N VAL A 186 -8.24 -15.05 21.29
CA VAL A 186 -7.05 -15.02 20.43
C VAL A 186 -5.83 -15.36 21.27
N THR A 187 -4.96 -16.21 20.73
CA THR A 187 -3.63 -16.47 21.28
C THR A 187 -2.59 -16.20 20.19
N TYR A 188 -1.34 -16.00 20.57
CA TYR A 188 -0.27 -15.84 19.59
C TYR A 188 1.05 -16.44 20.06
N SER A 189 1.92 -16.77 19.10
CA SER A 189 3.33 -17.10 19.32
C SER A 189 4.22 -16.31 18.38
N SER A 190 5.44 -16.02 18.83
CA SER A 190 6.46 -15.25 18.10
C SER A 190 7.60 -16.19 17.75
N ILE A 191 7.97 -16.29 16.48
CA ILE A 191 8.99 -17.23 16.00
C ILE A 191 9.90 -16.57 14.95
N ASP A 192 11.10 -17.11 14.76
CA ASP A 192 11.93 -16.78 13.61
C ASP A 192 11.30 -17.34 12.33
N MET A 193 10.72 -16.43 11.54
CA MET A 193 10.06 -16.74 10.26
C MET A 193 11.02 -16.74 9.06
N THR A 194 12.34 -16.64 9.28
CA THR A 194 13.32 -16.83 8.21
C THR A 194 13.54 -18.30 7.87
N ASP A 195 13.14 -19.19 8.78
CA ASP A 195 13.06 -20.63 8.56
C ASP A 195 11.59 -21.07 8.42
N VAL A 196 11.26 -21.65 7.27
CA VAL A 196 9.91 -22.14 6.97
C VAL A 196 9.54 -23.29 7.90
N ASP A 197 10.49 -24.12 8.32
CA ASP A 197 10.21 -25.28 9.16
C ASP A 197 9.74 -24.89 10.57
N ASN A 198 10.19 -23.72 11.08
CA ASN A 198 9.66 -23.15 12.32
C ASN A 198 8.16 -22.84 12.21
N ILE A 199 7.74 -22.27 11.08
CA ILE A 199 6.33 -21.94 10.81
C ILE A 199 5.51 -23.23 10.76
N LEU A 200 5.96 -24.24 10.00
CA LEU A 200 5.23 -25.49 9.84
C LEU A 200 5.11 -26.25 11.17
N SER A 201 6.18 -26.26 11.96
CA SER A 201 6.20 -26.89 13.29
C SER A 201 5.22 -26.22 14.25
N GLU A 202 5.17 -24.89 14.24
CA GLU A 202 4.29 -24.13 15.12
C GLU A 202 2.81 -24.27 14.70
N VAL A 203 2.52 -24.30 13.39
CA VAL A 203 1.18 -24.64 12.87
C VAL A 203 0.72 -26.01 13.37
N ASN A 204 1.60 -27.01 13.40
CA ASN A 204 1.26 -28.35 13.89
C ASN A 204 1.02 -28.40 15.40
N ARG A 205 1.77 -27.60 16.16
CA ARG A 205 1.75 -27.59 17.63
C ARG A 205 0.41 -27.18 18.24
N PHE A 206 -0.29 -26.21 17.66
CA PHE A 206 -1.52 -25.67 18.26
C PHE A 206 -2.79 -26.41 17.81
N ASN A 207 -3.58 -26.87 18.77
CA ASN A 207 -4.84 -27.57 18.49
C ASN A 207 -6.04 -26.60 18.42
N VAL A 208 -6.05 -25.75 17.39
CA VAL A 208 -7.17 -24.87 17.05
C VAL A 208 -7.54 -25.05 15.58
N ASP A 209 -8.80 -24.81 15.23
CA ASP A 209 -9.28 -24.96 13.86
C ASP A 209 -8.74 -23.85 12.94
N GLU A 210 -8.39 -22.69 13.50
CA GLU A 210 -8.07 -21.48 12.75
C GLU A 210 -6.71 -20.92 13.19
N ILE A 211 -5.79 -20.86 12.23
CA ILE A 211 -4.44 -20.33 12.43
C ILE A 211 -4.18 -19.21 11.42
N LEU A 212 -3.65 -18.09 11.92
CA LEU A 212 -3.18 -16.99 11.10
C LEU A 212 -1.65 -16.97 11.12
N VAL A 213 -1.02 -17.18 9.97
CA VAL A 213 0.42 -16.93 9.77
C VAL A 213 0.57 -15.49 9.27
N TRP A 214 1.02 -14.61 10.15
CA TRP A 214 1.28 -13.21 9.83
C TRP A 214 2.77 -13.03 9.56
N MET A 215 3.13 -12.68 8.33
CA MET A 215 4.51 -12.37 7.94
C MET A 215 4.68 -10.85 7.85
N GLU A 216 5.84 -10.32 8.25
CA GLU A 216 6.29 -8.95 7.96
C GLU A 216 7.64 -9.06 7.24
N SER A 217 7.70 -8.70 5.96
CA SER A 217 8.88 -8.98 5.12
C SER A 217 9.21 -7.82 4.17
N PRO A 218 10.34 -7.10 4.36
CA PRO A 218 11.28 -7.24 5.48
C PRO A 218 10.68 -6.88 6.85
N SER A 219 11.18 -7.48 7.92
CA SER A 219 10.70 -7.29 9.30
C SER A 219 11.15 -5.96 9.93
N ASN A 220 10.37 -5.43 10.87
CA ASN A 220 10.69 -4.23 11.65
C ASN A 220 11.06 -4.57 13.11
N PRO A 221 12.31 -4.31 13.57
CA PRO A 221 13.34 -3.53 12.89
C PRO A 221 14.47 -4.35 12.24
N GLY A 222 14.47 -5.67 12.38
CA GLY A 222 15.61 -6.53 12.05
C GLY A 222 15.91 -6.68 10.56
N CYS A 223 15.03 -6.20 9.68
CA CYS A 223 15.14 -6.35 8.22
C CYS A 223 15.23 -7.81 7.76
N LYS A 224 14.79 -8.77 8.58
CA LYS A 224 14.73 -10.20 8.21
C LYS A 224 13.74 -10.38 7.04
N VAL A 225 14.04 -11.32 6.15
CA VAL A 225 13.20 -11.58 4.97
C VAL A 225 12.65 -12.99 5.03
N THR A 226 11.32 -13.11 5.14
CA THR A 226 10.62 -14.38 4.95
C THR A 226 10.43 -14.69 3.47
N GLU A 227 10.69 -15.94 3.07
CA GLU A 227 10.47 -16.46 1.71
C GLU A 227 8.97 -16.78 1.51
N ILE A 228 8.19 -15.77 1.15
CA ILE A 228 6.71 -15.79 1.14
C ILE A 228 6.19 -16.95 0.29
N GLU A 229 6.72 -17.10 -0.93
CA GLU A 229 6.26 -18.15 -1.86
C GLU A 229 6.48 -19.55 -1.31
N LYS A 230 7.61 -19.78 -0.64
CA LYS A 230 7.92 -21.07 -0.03
C LYS A 230 6.99 -21.35 1.15
N VAL A 231 6.74 -20.36 2.00
CA VAL A 231 5.78 -20.48 3.12
C VAL A 231 4.39 -20.82 2.61
N CYS A 232 3.85 -20.04 1.67
CA CYS A 232 2.50 -20.26 1.13
C CYS A 232 2.35 -21.64 0.50
N LYS A 233 3.30 -22.07 -0.35
CA LYS A 233 3.28 -23.41 -0.97
C LYS A 233 3.40 -24.53 0.06
N SER A 234 4.27 -24.38 1.07
CA SER A 234 4.42 -25.37 2.12
C SER A 234 3.16 -25.52 2.96
N LEU A 235 2.50 -24.40 3.30
CA LEU A 235 1.22 -24.41 4.03
C LEU A 235 0.08 -25.02 3.20
N GLU A 236 0.00 -24.71 1.91
CA GLU A 236 -0.98 -25.31 1.00
C GLU A 236 -0.80 -26.84 0.88
N SER A 237 0.46 -27.30 0.83
CA SER A 237 0.78 -28.73 0.75
C SER A 237 0.63 -29.50 2.07
N MET A 238 0.42 -28.78 3.19
CA MET A 238 0.37 -29.39 4.51
C MET A 238 -0.91 -30.22 4.69
N LYS A 239 -0.77 -31.48 5.11
CA LYS A 239 -1.90 -32.34 5.47
C LYS A 239 -2.39 -32.02 6.88
N THR A 240 -3.21 -30.98 6.99
CA THR A 240 -3.83 -30.55 8.25
C THR A 240 -5.33 -30.36 8.08
N SER A 241 -6.11 -30.63 9.13
CA SER A 241 -7.54 -30.30 9.17
C SER A 241 -7.80 -28.82 9.52
N LYS A 242 -6.75 -28.08 9.89
CA LYS A 242 -6.81 -26.69 10.32
C LYS A 242 -6.91 -25.78 9.10
N SER A 243 -7.71 -24.73 9.21
CA SER A 243 -7.70 -23.60 8.29
C SER A 243 -6.52 -22.69 8.63
N VAL A 244 -5.57 -22.57 7.70
CA VAL A 244 -4.40 -21.69 7.85
C VAL A 244 -4.52 -20.52 6.88
N THR A 245 -4.65 -19.30 7.40
CA THR A 245 -4.67 -18.05 6.60
C THR A 245 -3.30 -17.42 6.62
N THR A 246 -2.88 -16.83 5.50
CA THR A 246 -1.62 -16.09 5.38
C THR A 246 -1.88 -14.59 5.17
N VAL A 247 -1.25 -13.76 6.00
CA VAL A 247 -1.21 -12.31 5.84
C VAL A 247 0.25 -11.88 5.68
N VAL A 248 0.51 -10.97 4.75
CA VAL A 248 1.81 -10.31 4.64
C VAL A 248 1.64 -8.81 4.90
N ASP A 249 2.22 -8.31 5.99
CA ASP A 249 2.48 -6.89 6.14
C ASP A 249 3.66 -6.53 5.23
N SER A 250 3.34 -5.77 4.18
CA SER A 250 4.26 -5.36 3.13
C SER A 250 4.53 -3.85 3.19
N THR A 251 4.36 -3.25 4.38
CA THR A 251 4.59 -1.82 4.62
C THR A 251 6.00 -1.37 4.19
N TRP A 252 7.03 -2.18 4.42
CA TRP A 252 8.42 -1.85 4.06
C TRP A 252 8.80 -2.20 2.61
N ALA A 253 8.01 -3.05 1.97
CA ALA A 253 8.20 -3.48 0.60
C ALA A 253 6.92 -3.22 -0.21
N PRO A 254 6.57 -1.94 -0.48
CA PRO A 254 5.36 -1.58 -1.22
C PRO A 254 5.30 -2.29 -2.60
N PRO A 255 4.18 -2.25 -3.34
CA PRO A 255 3.98 -3.09 -4.54
C PRO A 255 5.06 -2.98 -5.63
N THR A 256 5.83 -1.90 -5.65
CA THR A 256 7.01 -1.74 -6.53
C THR A 256 8.15 -2.71 -6.19
N VAL A 257 8.22 -3.18 -4.94
CA VAL A 257 9.27 -4.01 -4.38
C VAL A 257 8.82 -5.47 -4.34
N THR A 258 7.73 -5.76 -3.63
CA THR A 258 7.20 -7.11 -3.45
C THR A 258 5.69 -7.10 -3.68
N GLN A 259 5.16 -8.15 -4.30
CA GLN A 259 3.73 -8.34 -4.55
C GLN A 259 3.27 -9.66 -3.92
N PRO A 260 2.99 -9.69 -2.61
CA PRO A 260 2.78 -10.93 -1.86
C PRO A 260 1.64 -11.80 -2.38
N LEU A 261 0.59 -11.20 -2.95
CA LEU A 261 -0.54 -11.95 -3.52
C LEU A 261 -0.11 -12.83 -4.70
N LEU A 262 0.84 -12.36 -5.52
CA LEU A 262 1.43 -13.14 -6.62
C LEU A 262 2.35 -14.27 -6.13
N LEU A 263 2.74 -14.22 -4.86
CA LEU A 263 3.55 -15.24 -4.18
C LEU A 263 2.68 -16.22 -3.37
N GLY A 264 1.34 -16.09 -3.44
CA GLY A 264 0.40 -17.01 -2.81
C GLY A 264 -0.14 -16.59 -1.45
N ALA A 265 0.13 -15.36 -0.98
CA ALA A 265 -0.49 -14.85 0.25
C ALA A 265 -2.00 -14.63 0.06
N ASP A 266 -2.79 -14.86 1.10
CA ASP A 266 -4.25 -14.65 1.06
C ASP A 266 -4.61 -13.16 1.17
N VAL A 267 -3.84 -12.42 1.96
CA VAL A 267 -4.03 -10.99 2.22
C VAL A 267 -2.68 -10.28 2.29
N VAL A 268 -2.60 -9.11 1.66
CA VAL A 268 -1.51 -8.16 1.88
C VAL A 268 -2.05 -6.95 2.64
N LEU A 269 -1.25 -6.46 3.60
CA LEU A 269 -1.53 -5.24 4.36
C LEU A 269 -0.41 -4.21 4.12
N HIS A 270 -0.82 -2.95 4.01
CA HIS A 270 0.07 -1.82 4.08
C HIS A 270 -0.41 -0.82 5.14
N SER A 271 0.52 -0.34 5.97
CA SER A 271 0.36 0.98 6.58
C SER A 271 0.59 2.03 5.48
N GLY A 272 -0.50 2.46 4.83
CA GLY A 272 -0.48 3.49 3.79
C GLY A 272 0.09 4.84 4.27
N THR A 273 0.17 5.02 5.59
CA THR A 273 0.90 6.10 6.27
C THR A 273 2.37 6.21 5.83
N LYS A 274 2.98 5.10 5.42
CA LYS A 274 4.43 4.99 5.18
C LYS A 274 4.76 5.26 3.71
N TYR A 275 5.29 4.28 2.99
CA TYR A 275 5.74 4.46 1.60
C TYR A 275 4.61 4.89 0.64
N LEU A 276 3.37 4.42 0.84
CA LEU A 276 2.27 4.71 -0.09
C LEU A 276 1.90 6.20 -0.07
N GLY A 277 1.65 6.77 1.10
CA GLY A 277 1.49 8.21 1.30
C GLY A 277 2.79 8.95 1.01
N GLY A 278 3.89 8.55 1.67
CA GLY A 278 5.26 8.90 1.30
C GLY A 278 5.69 10.35 1.59
N HIS A 279 4.84 11.14 2.23
CA HIS A 279 5.05 12.57 2.50
C HIS A 279 4.81 12.94 3.98
N SER A 280 4.70 11.93 4.85
CA SER A 280 4.59 12.11 6.31
C SER A 280 3.40 12.99 6.77
N ASP A 281 2.32 13.01 5.99
CA ASP A 281 1.18 13.91 6.15
C ASP A 281 -0.19 13.20 6.07
N VAL A 282 -0.21 11.87 6.02
CA VAL A 282 -1.44 11.06 5.92
C VAL A 282 -1.38 9.83 6.82
N LEU A 283 -2.48 9.53 7.52
CA LEU A 283 -2.70 8.23 8.17
C LEU A 283 -3.62 7.38 7.30
N ASN A 284 -3.17 6.18 6.96
CA ASN A 284 -3.95 5.25 6.15
C ASN A 284 -3.50 3.81 6.44
N GLY A 285 -4.43 2.87 6.35
CA GLY A 285 -4.18 1.42 6.31
C GLY A 285 -4.93 0.79 5.15
N ILE A 286 -4.30 -0.10 4.42
CA ILE A 286 -4.90 -0.72 3.24
C ILE A 286 -4.72 -2.21 3.35
N THR A 287 -5.80 -2.96 3.11
CA THR A 287 -5.73 -4.41 2.87
C THR A 287 -6.11 -4.69 1.44
N THR A 288 -5.48 -5.69 0.84
CA THR A 288 -5.90 -6.24 -0.46
C THR A 288 -5.88 -7.76 -0.38
N THR A 289 -6.93 -8.41 -0.86
CA THR A 289 -7.08 -9.86 -0.75
C THR A 289 -6.86 -10.56 -2.08
N SER A 290 -6.33 -11.78 -2.00
CA SER A 290 -6.01 -12.58 -3.18
C SER A 290 -7.28 -12.97 -3.94
N PRO A 291 -7.35 -12.71 -5.26
CA PRO A 291 -8.39 -13.29 -6.11
C PRO A 291 -8.09 -14.77 -6.41
N PHE A 292 -6.87 -15.25 -6.15
CA PHE A 292 -6.40 -16.59 -6.53
C PHE A 292 -6.75 -17.65 -5.48
N THR A 293 -6.85 -17.27 -4.20
CA THR A 293 -7.17 -18.20 -3.11
C THR A 293 -8.62 -18.05 -2.66
N GLU A 294 -9.27 -19.16 -2.31
CA GLU A 294 -10.64 -19.12 -1.78
C GLU A 294 -10.72 -18.35 -0.46
N LYS A 295 -9.72 -18.52 0.41
CA LYS A 295 -9.63 -17.77 1.68
C LYS A 295 -9.51 -16.27 1.43
N GLY A 296 -8.70 -15.84 0.46
CA GLY A 296 -8.59 -14.44 0.08
C GLY A 296 -9.93 -13.84 -0.38
N ARG A 297 -10.70 -14.56 -1.19
CA ARG A 297 -12.03 -14.12 -1.64
C ARG A 297 -13.02 -14.00 -0.48
N VAL A 298 -13.12 -15.03 0.36
CA VAL A 298 -14.03 -15.03 1.53
C VAL A 298 -13.66 -13.94 2.53
N LEU A 299 -12.37 -13.80 2.86
CA LEU A 299 -11.90 -12.75 3.77
C LEU A 299 -12.12 -11.36 3.20
N GLY A 300 -11.99 -11.17 1.90
CA GLY A 300 -12.26 -9.89 1.24
C GLY A 300 -13.66 -9.36 1.53
N GLU A 301 -14.69 -10.21 1.43
CA GLU A 301 -16.08 -9.83 1.71
C GLU A 301 -16.30 -9.56 3.22
N SER A 302 -15.69 -10.36 4.09
CA SER A 302 -15.76 -10.15 5.54
C SER A 302 -15.09 -8.84 5.97
N ILE A 303 -13.88 -8.55 5.46
CA ILE A 303 -13.15 -7.30 5.73
C ILE A 303 -13.94 -6.10 5.21
N ALA A 304 -14.51 -6.16 4.00
CA ALA A 304 -15.34 -5.10 3.46
C ALA A 304 -16.61 -4.87 4.32
N THR A 305 -17.22 -5.94 4.83
CA THR A 305 -18.36 -5.85 5.76
C THR A 305 -17.96 -5.17 7.07
N ILE A 306 -16.79 -5.51 7.62
CA ILE A 306 -16.25 -4.90 8.84
C ILE A 306 -15.93 -3.42 8.63
N GLN A 307 -15.26 -3.06 7.53
CA GLN A 307 -14.95 -1.68 7.17
C GLN A 307 -16.22 -0.82 7.16
N LYS A 308 -17.27 -1.32 6.48
CA LYS A 308 -18.58 -0.65 6.40
C LYS A 308 -19.26 -0.58 7.76
N THR A 309 -19.26 -1.67 8.52
CA THR A 309 -20.05 -1.78 9.77
C THR A 309 -19.42 -1.05 10.95
N LEU A 310 -18.11 -1.23 11.17
CA LEU A 310 -17.39 -0.57 12.27
C LEU A 310 -17.00 0.87 11.94
N GLY A 311 -16.90 1.21 10.64
CA GLY A 311 -16.72 2.58 10.21
C GLY A 311 -15.31 3.14 10.38
N SER A 312 -14.30 2.30 10.59
CA SER A 312 -12.89 2.69 10.59
C SER A 312 -12.35 2.98 9.18
N THR A 313 -13.18 3.56 8.32
CA THR A 313 -12.88 3.89 6.92
C THR A 313 -11.88 5.04 6.81
N ALA A 314 -11.04 5.03 5.78
CA ALA A 314 -10.21 6.18 5.44
C ALA A 314 -11.06 7.41 5.03
N SER A 315 -10.61 8.60 5.42
CA SER A 315 -11.21 9.87 4.98
C SER A 315 -11.04 10.04 3.46
N PRO A 316 -12.00 10.62 2.72
CA PRO A 316 -11.83 10.89 1.29
C PRO A 316 -10.61 11.79 0.99
N PHE A 317 -10.30 12.72 1.89
CA PHE A 317 -9.10 13.58 1.76
C PHE A 317 -7.81 12.76 1.89
N ASP A 318 -7.73 11.87 2.88
CA ASP A 318 -6.58 10.98 3.09
C ASP A 318 -6.42 9.99 1.93
N CYS A 319 -7.53 9.52 1.37
CA CYS A 319 -7.53 8.68 0.17
C CYS A 319 -6.92 9.44 -1.01
N TRP A 320 -7.31 10.70 -1.20
CA TRP A 320 -6.76 11.56 -2.25
C TRP A 320 -5.27 11.87 -2.06
N LEU A 321 -4.83 12.17 -0.83
CA LEU A 321 -3.40 12.36 -0.51
C LEU A 321 -2.59 11.09 -0.81
N THR A 322 -3.13 9.92 -0.45
CA THR A 322 -2.49 8.63 -0.73
C THR A 322 -2.40 8.39 -2.24
N LEU A 323 -3.48 8.60 -3.00
CA LEU A 323 -3.47 8.53 -4.47
C LEU A 323 -2.43 9.47 -5.09
N ARG A 324 -2.30 10.70 -4.57
CA ARG A 324 -1.26 11.64 -5.00
C ARG A 324 0.15 11.12 -4.69
N GLY A 325 0.35 10.52 -3.52
CA GLY A 325 1.60 9.89 -3.09
C GLY A 325 2.01 8.71 -3.99
N LEU A 326 1.05 7.87 -4.38
CA LEU A 326 1.27 6.71 -5.25
C LEU A 326 1.87 7.08 -6.61
N ARG A 327 1.50 8.23 -7.17
CA ARG A 327 2.01 8.69 -8.48
C ARG A 327 3.52 8.85 -8.55
N THR A 328 4.18 9.04 -7.41
CA THR A 328 5.64 9.18 -7.32
C THR A 328 6.30 8.00 -6.61
N LEU A 329 5.54 6.96 -6.23
CA LEU A 329 6.05 5.84 -5.43
C LEU A 329 7.26 5.17 -6.09
N HIS A 330 7.19 4.86 -7.38
CA HIS A 330 8.28 4.21 -8.11
C HIS A 330 9.57 5.03 -8.09
N LEU A 331 9.50 6.35 -8.33
CA LEU A 331 10.64 7.25 -8.27
C LEU A 331 11.24 7.36 -6.86
N ARG A 332 10.37 7.49 -5.85
CA ARG A 332 10.78 7.60 -4.45
C ARG A 332 11.49 6.33 -3.99
N VAL A 333 10.86 5.17 -4.21
CA VAL A 333 11.41 3.86 -3.81
C VAL A 333 12.73 3.57 -4.53
N GLU A 334 12.84 3.87 -5.83
CA GLU A 334 14.09 3.69 -6.57
C GLU A 334 15.23 4.53 -5.96
N ARG A 335 14.95 5.82 -5.67
CA ARG A 335 15.93 6.72 -5.04
C ARG A 335 16.32 6.24 -3.64
N GLN A 336 15.33 5.91 -2.81
CA GLN A 336 15.54 5.43 -1.45
C GLN A 336 16.34 4.14 -1.42
N ASN A 337 16.06 3.19 -2.32
CA ASN A 337 16.83 1.96 -2.47
C ASN A 337 18.30 2.23 -2.82
N LYS A 338 18.58 3.08 -3.82
CA LYS A 338 19.97 3.42 -4.19
C LYS A 338 20.71 4.10 -3.05
N SER A 339 20.05 5.03 -2.35
CA SER A 339 20.64 5.73 -1.20
C SER A 339 20.89 4.79 -0.03
N ALA A 340 19.92 3.93 0.31
CA ALA A 340 20.04 2.96 1.40
C ALA A 340 21.17 1.96 1.15
N LEU A 341 21.29 1.41 -0.06
CA LEU A 341 22.41 0.52 -0.41
C LEU A 341 23.76 1.24 -0.26
N LYS A 342 23.86 2.50 -0.68
CA LYS A 342 25.11 3.28 -0.53
C LYS A 342 25.46 3.51 0.94
N ILE A 343 24.48 3.87 1.76
CA ILE A 343 24.68 4.09 3.20
C ILE A 343 25.00 2.78 3.93
N ALA A 344 24.31 1.69 3.61
CA ALA A 344 24.58 0.36 4.17
C ALA A 344 26.03 -0.07 3.90
N ASN A 345 26.53 0.10 2.67
CA ASN A 345 27.93 -0.19 2.34
C ASN A 345 28.90 0.72 3.10
N PHE A 346 28.59 2.00 3.28
CA PHE A 346 29.40 2.88 4.13
C PHE A 346 29.47 2.34 5.56
N LEU A 347 28.32 2.05 6.18
CA LEU A 347 28.24 1.56 7.56
C LEU A 347 29.01 0.25 7.77
N THR A 348 29.03 -0.66 6.79
CA THR A 348 29.83 -1.90 6.88
C THR A 348 31.35 -1.68 6.95
N ASN A 349 31.82 -0.47 6.64
CA ASN A 349 33.24 -0.11 6.70
C ASN A 349 33.58 0.78 7.91
N VAL A 350 32.62 1.04 8.80
CA VAL A 350 32.84 1.85 10.01
C VAL A 350 33.13 0.91 11.18
N GLU A 351 34.33 1.02 11.76
CA GLU A 351 34.80 0.14 12.85
C GLU A 351 33.89 0.13 14.08
N ALA A 352 33.26 1.26 14.39
CA ALA A 352 32.35 1.38 15.53
C ALA A 352 30.96 0.74 15.33
N VAL A 353 30.63 0.31 14.10
CA VAL A 353 29.37 -0.35 13.76
C VAL A 353 29.58 -1.86 13.82
N GLU A 354 28.90 -2.55 14.72
CA GLU A 354 29.07 -3.99 14.94
C GLU A 354 28.38 -4.82 13.86
N LYS A 355 27.21 -4.37 13.42
CA LYS A 355 26.39 -5.11 12.46
C LYS A 355 25.52 -4.17 11.63
N VAL A 356 25.31 -4.51 10.37
CA VAL A 356 24.40 -3.81 9.47
C VAL A 356 23.37 -4.80 8.94
N HIS A 357 22.10 -4.45 9.09
CA HIS A 357 20.93 -5.20 8.61
C HIS A 357 20.34 -4.47 7.40
N TYR A 358 20.64 -4.97 6.21
CA TYR A 358 20.04 -4.50 4.98
C TYR A 358 19.95 -5.65 3.98
N PRO A 359 18.76 -6.00 3.44
CA PRO A 359 18.59 -7.14 2.55
C PRO A 359 19.43 -7.05 1.26
N GLY A 360 19.83 -5.84 0.87
CA GLY A 360 20.67 -5.61 -0.30
C GLY A 360 22.17 -5.88 -0.11
N LEU A 361 22.64 -6.11 1.12
CA LEU A 361 24.02 -6.51 1.37
C LEU A 361 24.19 -8.01 1.13
N LYS A 362 25.28 -8.40 0.44
CA LYS A 362 25.61 -9.83 0.22
C LYS A 362 25.85 -10.61 1.51
N SER A 363 26.21 -9.92 2.59
CA SER A 363 26.38 -10.50 3.92
C SER A 363 25.06 -10.75 4.65
N HIS A 364 23.93 -10.22 4.14
CA HIS A 364 22.63 -10.43 4.76
C HIS A 364 22.22 -11.90 4.64
N PRO A 365 21.84 -12.60 5.72
CA PRO A 365 21.59 -14.04 5.67
C PRO A 365 20.51 -14.45 4.66
N GLN A 366 19.51 -13.58 4.46
CA GLN A 366 18.43 -13.80 3.48
C GLN A 366 18.61 -13.01 2.17
N HIS A 367 19.83 -12.58 1.81
CA HIS A 367 20.09 -11.81 0.58
C HIS A 367 19.58 -12.51 -0.69
N ASP A 368 19.80 -13.82 -0.80
CA ASP A 368 19.39 -14.59 -1.97
C ASP A 368 17.86 -14.66 -2.11
N ILE A 369 17.15 -14.76 -0.98
CA ILE A 369 15.68 -14.72 -0.94
C ILE A 369 15.22 -13.32 -1.39
N ALA A 370 15.82 -12.27 -0.83
CA ALA A 370 15.51 -10.88 -1.18
C ALA A 370 15.70 -10.62 -2.68
N CYS A 371 16.79 -11.09 -3.28
CA CYS A 371 17.06 -10.94 -4.72
C CYS A 371 16.01 -11.62 -5.61
N ARG A 372 15.46 -12.76 -5.20
CA ARG A 372 14.41 -13.46 -5.96
C ARG A 372 13.05 -12.79 -5.80
N GLN A 373 12.72 -12.38 -4.58
CA GLN A 373 11.40 -11.90 -4.19
C GLN A 373 11.19 -10.41 -4.51
N MET A 374 12.21 -9.57 -4.31
CA MET A 374 12.11 -8.11 -4.37
C MET A 374 12.57 -7.59 -5.75
N LYS A 375 11.67 -7.03 -6.56
CA LYS A 375 11.89 -6.78 -8.00
C LYS A 375 12.52 -5.42 -8.34
N SER A 376 12.31 -4.38 -7.51
CA SER A 376 12.84 -3.03 -7.74
C SER A 376 13.84 -2.57 -6.66
N GLY A 377 14.64 -3.52 -6.16
CA GLY A 377 15.60 -3.30 -5.09
C GLY A 377 15.09 -3.76 -3.72
N PHE A 378 15.71 -3.29 -2.65
CA PHE A 378 15.58 -3.81 -1.29
C PHE A 378 14.88 -2.85 -0.32
N GLY A 379 14.35 -1.73 -0.84
CA GLY A 379 13.69 -0.68 -0.05
C GLY A 379 14.65 0.33 0.58
N GLY A 380 14.09 1.33 1.26
CA GLY A 380 14.82 2.40 1.94
C GLY A 380 15.06 2.16 3.43
N MET A 381 14.67 0.99 3.95
CA MET A 381 14.82 0.65 5.37
C MET A 381 16.12 -0.11 5.59
N LEU A 382 16.90 0.31 6.59
CA LEU A 382 18.04 -0.44 7.10
C LEU A 382 18.15 -0.26 8.61
N SER A 383 18.83 -1.19 9.28
CA SER A 383 19.19 -1.05 10.68
C SER A 383 20.69 -1.31 10.86
N PHE A 384 21.28 -0.79 11.92
CA PHE A 384 22.65 -1.11 12.31
C PHE A 384 22.81 -1.08 13.82
N GLU A 385 23.79 -1.83 14.32
CA GLU A 385 24.04 -2.00 15.75
C GLU A 385 25.34 -1.30 16.15
N MET A 386 25.25 -0.49 17.20
CA MET A 386 26.39 0.03 17.95
C MET A 386 26.70 -0.88 19.14
N LYS A 387 27.87 -0.73 19.77
CA LYS A 387 28.29 -1.56 20.92
C LYS A 387 27.30 -1.63 22.09
N ASP A 388 26.57 -0.55 22.35
CA ASP A 388 25.68 -0.41 23.50
C ASP A 388 24.62 0.69 23.27
N GLU A 389 23.64 0.73 24.17
CA GLU A 389 22.55 1.72 24.18
C GLU A 389 23.08 3.16 24.27
N ALA A 390 24.08 3.41 25.11
CA ALA A 390 24.63 4.74 25.29
C ALA A 390 25.22 5.29 23.98
N THR A 391 25.94 4.46 23.25
CA THR A 391 26.54 4.80 21.95
C THR A 391 25.48 4.99 20.88
N ALA A 392 24.51 4.08 20.79
CA ALA A 392 23.39 4.20 19.85
C ALA A 392 22.61 5.50 20.06
N MET A 393 22.25 5.80 21.32
CA MET A 393 21.57 7.04 21.67
C MET A 393 22.42 8.29 21.37
N ALA A 394 23.72 8.24 21.62
CA ALA A 394 24.63 9.34 21.31
C ALA A 394 24.71 9.60 19.79
N VAL A 395 24.78 8.56 18.96
CA VAL A 395 24.73 8.69 17.48
C VAL A 395 23.41 9.34 17.05
N ALA A 396 22.27 8.79 17.50
CA ALA A 396 20.95 9.33 17.15
C ALA A 396 20.71 10.75 17.67
N GLY A 397 21.41 11.18 18.72
CA GLY A 397 21.36 12.56 19.24
C GLY A 397 22.32 13.52 18.55
N ALA A 398 23.37 13.03 17.89
CA ALA A 398 24.42 13.86 17.31
C ALA A 398 24.15 14.29 15.85
N VAL A 399 23.31 13.54 15.11
CA VAL A 399 22.89 13.88 13.74
C VAL A 399 22.28 15.29 13.62
N LYS A 400 22.45 15.92 12.44
CA LYS A 400 21.98 17.29 12.15
C LYS A 400 21.08 17.38 10.93
N LEU A 401 21.31 16.53 9.93
CA LEU A 401 20.48 16.42 8.73
C LEU A 401 19.43 15.31 8.93
N ILE A 402 19.87 14.16 9.43
CA ILE A 402 18.98 13.05 9.76
C ILE A 402 18.14 13.41 10.97
N ILE A 403 16.84 13.13 10.90
CA ILE A 403 15.88 13.52 11.93
C ILE A 403 15.65 12.37 12.89
N ARG A 404 15.81 12.63 14.19
CA ARG A 404 15.42 11.68 15.23
C ARG A 404 13.91 11.69 15.45
N ALA A 405 13.19 10.80 14.79
CA ALA A 405 11.73 10.69 14.89
C ALA A 405 11.22 9.27 14.62
N THR A 406 10.05 8.97 15.18
CA THR A 406 9.33 7.72 14.90
C THR A 406 8.43 7.88 13.69
N SER A 407 8.56 6.93 12.76
CA SER A 407 7.85 6.71 11.49
C SER A 407 8.90 6.29 10.44
N LEU A 408 8.50 6.18 9.17
CA LEU A 408 9.35 5.77 8.06
C LEU A 408 8.66 6.00 6.69
N GLY A 409 9.42 5.83 5.61
CA GLY A 409 8.92 5.81 4.23
C GLY A 409 8.59 7.18 3.63
N GLY A 410 8.85 8.26 4.37
CA GLY A 410 8.68 9.65 3.96
C GLY A 410 9.78 10.15 3.02
N THR A 411 9.79 11.47 2.76
CA THR A 411 10.80 12.12 1.91
C THR A 411 12.11 12.40 2.64
N GLU A 412 12.04 12.47 3.96
CA GLU A 412 13.10 12.79 4.90
C GLU A 412 13.71 11.53 5.50
N THR A 413 15.01 11.59 5.81
CA THR A 413 15.73 10.51 6.47
C THR A 413 15.49 10.56 7.97
N LEU A 414 14.97 9.45 8.53
CA LEU A 414 14.69 9.31 9.96
C LEU A 414 15.61 8.27 10.61
N ILE A 415 16.03 8.52 11.85
CA ILE A 415 16.74 7.54 12.69
C ILE A 415 16.07 7.40 14.04
N GLU A 416 15.99 6.18 14.57
CA GLU A 416 15.51 5.95 15.93
C GLU A 416 16.21 4.78 16.62
N HIS A 417 16.39 4.91 17.93
CA HIS A 417 16.89 3.85 18.79
C HIS A 417 15.73 2.93 19.20
N ARG A 418 15.75 1.69 18.72
CA ARG A 418 14.56 0.82 18.76
C ARG A 418 14.22 0.31 20.15
N ALA A 419 15.22 -0.10 20.93
CA ALA A 419 15.00 -0.60 22.29
C ALA A 419 14.33 0.45 23.20
N SER A 420 14.57 1.75 23.00
CA SER A 420 13.94 2.82 23.79
C SER A 420 12.47 3.08 23.49
N ILE A 421 11.95 2.58 22.36
CA ILE A 421 10.56 2.80 21.93
C ILE A 421 9.70 1.57 22.22
N GLU A 422 10.32 0.40 22.30
CA GLU A 422 9.62 -0.84 22.61
C GLU A 422 9.20 -0.91 24.09
N PRO A 423 8.02 -1.47 24.39
CA PRO A 423 7.62 -1.76 25.76
C PRO A 423 8.64 -2.67 26.45
N GLU A 424 8.92 -2.40 27.73
CA GLU A 424 9.91 -3.15 28.52
C GLU A 424 9.56 -4.66 28.61
N ASP A 425 8.27 -5.00 28.70
CA ASP A 425 7.75 -6.37 28.80
C ASP A 425 7.70 -7.13 27.45
N GLY A 426 8.25 -6.56 26.39
CA GLY A 426 8.24 -7.13 25.04
C GLY A 426 9.34 -6.60 24.13
N ARG A 427 10.42 -6.06 24.71
CA ARG A 427 11.59 -5.59 23.98
C ARG A 427 12.30 -6.78 23.32
N VAL A 428 12.50 -6.68 22.01
CA VAL A 428 13.19 -7.69 21.20
C VAL A 428 14.41 -7.11 20.48
N SER A 429 14.45 -5.79 20.31
CA SER A 429 15.57 -5.11 19.69
C SER A 429 16.83 -5.15 20.57
N PRO A 430 18.01 -5.41 19.98
CA PRO A 430 19.29 -5.21 20.66
C PRO A 430 19.42 -3.78 21.21
N ASP A 431 20.10 -3.64 22.35
CA ASP A 431 20.31 -2.35 23.02
C ASP A 431 21.07 -1.35 22.12
N GLY A 432 21.92 -1.82 21.22
CA GLY A 432 22.66 -0.97 20.29
C GLY A 432 21.93 -0.64 18.98
N LEU A 433 20.69 -1.10 18.77
CA LEU A 433 20.05 -1.08 17.46
C LEU A 433 19.47 0.30 17.08
N LEU A 434 20.01 0.87 16.01
CA LEU A 434 19.47 2.04 15.32
C LEU A 434 18.76 1.61 14.03
N ARG A 435 17.48 1.95 13.91
CA ARG A 435 16.74 1.82 12.65
C ARG A 435 16.78 3.13 11.90
N MET A 436 17.08 3.07 10.62
CA MET A 436 17.06 4.21 9.71
C MET A 436 16.05 4.01 8.57
N SER A 437 15.24 5.03 8.32
CA SER A 437 14.38 5.16 7.15
C SER A 437 15.02 6.18 6.21
N VAL A 438 15.66 5.71 5.14
CA VAL A 438 16.36 6.58 4.19
C VAL A 438 15.38 7.33 3.30
N GLY A 439 15.52 8.65 3.24
CA GLY A 439 14.71 9.57 2.45
C GLY A 439 15.25 9.82 1.05
N LEU A 440 14.96 11.01 0.52
CA LEU A 440 15.27 11.44 -0.85
C LEU A 440 16.48 12.36 -0.94
N GLU A 441 17.11 12.70 0.19
CA GLU A 441 18.27 13.58 0.25
C GLU A 441 19.46 13.05 -0.57
N ASN A 442 20.51 13.86 -0.69
CA ASN A 442 21.76 13.37 -1.26
C ASN A 442 22.40 12.35 -0.30
N PRO A 443 22.68 11.10 -0.75
CA PRO A 443 23.27 10.10 0.13
C PRO A 443 24.66 10.49 0.65
N ASP A 444 25.42 11.32 -0.06
CA ASP A 444 26.72 11.79 0.43
C ASP A 444 26.58 12.76 1.61
N ASP A 445 25.52 13.58 1.63
CA ASP A 445 25.22 14.46 2.75
C ASP A 445 24.77 13.65 3.98
N LEU A 446 23.95 12.61 3.75
CA LEU A 446 23.52 11.68 4.81
C LEU A 446 24.70 10.90 5.41
N ILE A 447 25.61 10.38 4.56
CA ILE A 447 26.81 9.69 5.02
C ILE A 447 27.71 10.62 5.82
N LYS A 448 27.90 11.86 5.36
CA LYS A 448 28.69 12.86 6.09
C LYS A 448 28.11 13.17 7.47
N ASP A 449 26.79 13.31 7.56
CA ASP A 449 26.11 13.55 8.83
C ASP A 449 26.28 12.36 9.79
N LEU A 450 26.11 11.12 9.30
CA LEU A 450 26.33 9.90 10.07
C LEU A 450 27.78 9.73 10.53
N ASP A 451 28.75 9.96 9.64
CA ASP A 451 30.18 9.85 9.97
C ASP A 451 30.58 10.78 11.11
N ILE A 452 30.12 12.04 11.06
CA ILE A 452 30.35 13.01 12.12
C ILE A 452 29.64 12.58 13.41
N ALA A 453 28.38 12.16 13.32
CA ALA A 453 27.60 11.73 14.48
C ALA A 453 28.23 10.51 15.19
N ILE A 454 28.73 9.54 14.42
CA ILE A 454 29.41 8.35 14.95
C ILE A 454 30.72 8.75 15.65
N LYS A 455 31.53 9.62 15.05
CA LYS A 455 32.77 10.10 15.68
C LYS A 455 32.51 10.80 17.02
N ILE A 456 31.52 11.69 17.06
CA ILE A 456 31.09 12.37 18.30
C ILE A 456 30.65 11.35 19.35
N ALA A 457 29.82 10.37 18.96
CA ALA A 457 29.35 9.33 19.87
C ALA A 457 30.49 8.49 20.44
N CYS A 458 31.47 8.11 19.61
CA CYS A 458 32.66 7.39 20.07
C CYS A 458 33.47 8.22 21.06
N GLU A 459 33.66 9.52 20.84
CA GLU A 459 34.39 10.38 21.79
C GLU A 459 33.67 10.49 23.14
N VAL A 460 32.34 10.63 23.15
CA VAL A 460 31.56 10.80 24.38
C VAL A 460 31.43 9.49 25.19
N THR A 461 31.43 8.33 24.53
CA THR A 461 31.23 7.01 25.15
C THR A 461 32.52 6.21 25.37
N SER A 462 33.68 6.79 25.03
CA SER A 462 35.01 6.24 25.35
C SER A 462 35.58 6.82 26.66
N ILE A 463 34.82 7.69 27.33
CA ILE A 463 35.07 8.20 28.69
C ILE A 463 34.33 7.27 29.67
#